data_AF-A0A8J7M8M4-F1
#
_entry.id   AF-A0A8J7M8M4-F1
#
_cell.length_a   1.000
_cell.length_b   1.000
_cell.length_c   1.000
_cell.angle_alpha   90.00
_cell.angle_beta   90.00
_cell.angle_gamma   90.00
#
_symmetry.space_group_name_H-M   'P 1'
#
loop_
_entity.id
_entity.type
_entity.pdbx_description
1 polymer ?
#
loop_
_entity_poly.entity_id
_entity_poly.type
_entity_poly.pdbx_seq_one_letter_code
_entity_poly.pdbx_strand_id
1 'polypeptide(L)'
;MGWHNRIVRAVLAMSVTLGAGGAASAAGEGVDIAGLRLGMSIDEIGAALAEHDPELVIHPPSQMALKYRVVNHTRSTEAFPRMVFAARPDMSESFYVYFTAPPDGGKAVLIYCLHKNFNPPIQRETYRQALIGKYGEPDATRSDATGGMAARAVDFQWLIGEGKVQCLPLSHGGHAVEGPFASVGQGTVESSLLPRIMDVAAGTMKVGGAASPADCAAVLSYGLQQDPVFAATGVLVDVAAAAKDEMDMSAWIEELVRQGEEEVRGSTAAPKL
;
A
#
# COMPACT_ATOMS: atom_id res chain seq x y z
N MET A 1 43.72 61.09 -27.93
CA MET A 1 43.40 60.53 -26.59
C MET A 1 41.97 60.93 -26.28
N GLY A 2 41.03 60.01 -26.51
CA GLY A 2 39.59 60.25 -26.55
C GLY A 2 38.88 59.89 -25.24
N TRP A 3 37.79 60.58 -25.00
CA TRP A 3 37.08 60.78 -23.74
C TRP A 3 35.81 59.91 -23.65
N HIS A 4 35.38 59.63 -22.41
CA HIS A 4 34.01 59.37 -21.94
C HIS A 4 33.25 58.05 -22.27
N ASN A 5 32.64 57.54 -21.18
CA ASN A 5 31.21 57.21 -21.01
C ASN A 5 30.78 55.75 -20.76
N ARG A 6 30.14 55.62 -19.58
CA ARG A 6 28.78 55.08 -19.31
C ARG A 6 28.65 53.74 -18.58
N ILE A 7 28.21 53.92 -17.33
CA ILE A 7 27.33 53.11 -16.49
C ILE A 7 26.24 52.38 -17.29
N VAL A 8 26.05 51.08 -17.02
CA VAL A 8 24.72 50.43 -17.00
C VAL A 8 24.65 49.47 -15.81
N ARG A 9 23.58 49.64 -15.03
CA ARG A 9 23.14 48.86 -13.88
C ARG A 9 22.63 47.48 -14.32
N ALA A 10 22.83 46.45 -13.48
CA ALA A 10 21.90 45.33 -13.39
C ALA A 10 21.80 44.89 -11.93
N VAL A 11 20.73 45.34 -11.27
CA VAL A 11 20.21 44.78 -10.03
C VAL A 11 19.42 43.53 -10.45
N LEU A 12 19.86 42.34 -10.06
CA LEU A 12 19.03 41.14 -10.16
C LEU A 12 18.32 40.91 -8.83
N ALA A 13 17.00 40.81 -8.94
CA ALA A 13 16.04 40.73 -7.87
C ALA A 13 16.06 39.37 -7.15
N MET A 14 15.67 39.41 -5.88
CA MET A 14 15.29 38.26 -5.05
C MET A 14 14.33 37.33 -5.79
N SER A 15 14.59 36.04 -5.69
CA SER A 15 13.57 35.00 -5.87
C SER A 15 13.31 34.38 -4.50
N VAL A 16 12.16 34.74 -3.91
CA VAL A 16 11.50 33.95 -2.87
C VAL A 16 10.62 32.95 -3.61
N THR A 17 10.83 31.67 -3.37
CA THR A 17 9.84 30.63 -3.65
C THR A 17 9.61 29.82 -2.39
N LEU A 18 8.37 29.91 -1.90
CA LEU A 18 7.77 29.00 -0.93
C LEU A 18 7.79 27.57 -1.47
N GLY A 19 7.95 26.63 -0.56
CA GLY A 19 7.62 25.23 -0.78
C GLY A 19 7.81 24.47 0.52
N ALA A 20 6.80 24.51 1.40
CA ALA A 20 6.67 23.50 2.43
C ALA A 20 6.43 22.17 1.71
N GLY A 21 7.53 21.50 1.37
CA GLY A 21 7.49 20.14 0.87
C GLY A 21 6.96 19.26 1.99
N GLY A 22 5.73 18.77 1.82
CA GLY A 22 5.29 17.59 2.55
C GLY A 22 6.37 16.53 2.37
N ALA A 23 6.89 16.03 3.48
CA ALA A 23 7.84 14.93 3.46
C ALA A 23 7.13 13.73 2.81
N ALA A 24 7.36 13.54 1.52
CA ALA A 24 7.11 12.27 0.88
C ALA A 24 7.94 11.24 1.65
N SER A 25 7.26 10.29 2.27
CA SER A 25 7.89 9.19 2.99
C SER A 25 8.81 8.45 2.00
N ALA A 26 10.12 8.53 2.23
CA ALA A 26 11.15 7.83 1.45
C ALA A 26 11.20 6.31 1.76
N ALA A 27 10.15 5.75 2.37
CA ALA A 27 10.07 4.33 2.69
C ALA A 27 9.70 3.55 1.41
N GLY A 28 10.69 3.18 0.59
CA GLY A 28 10.45 2.33 -0.58
C GLY A 28 11.19 2.70 -1.86
N GLU A 29 12.09 3.69 -1.85
CA GLU A 29 12.81 4.09 -3.08
C GLU A 29 13.53 2.88 -3.71
N GLY A 30 13.02 2.44 -4.85
CA GLY A 30 13.63 1.40 -5.69
C GLY A 30 13.03 0.00 -5.57
N VAL A 31 12.18 -0.31 -4.58
CA VAL A 31 11.55 -1.64 -4.49
C VAL A 31 10.26 -1.67 -5.32
N ASP A 32 10.15 -2.66 -6.20
CA ASP A 32 8.99 -2.87 -7.06
C ASP A 32 8.60 -4.35 -7.16
N ILE A 33 7.34 -4.61 -7.46
CA ILE A 33 6.87 -5.90 -7.97
C ILE A 33 6.48 -5.68 -9.44
N ALA A 34 7.20 -6.32 -10.37
CA ALA A 34 6.91 -6.21 -11.80
C ALA A 34 6.87 -4.74 -12.31
N GLY A 35 7.79 -3.89 -11.82
CA GLY A 35 7.82 -2.46 -12.14
C GLY A 35 6.80 -1.60 -11.36
N LEU A 36 5.84 -2.21 -10.67
CA LEU A 36 4.85 -1.52 -9.84
C LEU A 36 5.47 -1.07 -8.52
N ARG A 37 5.31 0.21 -8.18
CA ARG A 37 5.86 0.82 -6.96
C ARG A 37 4.77 1.45 -6.11
N LEU A 38 5.03 1.48 -4.80
CA LEU A 38 4.25 2.26 -3.84
C LEU A 38 4.26 3.75 -4.24
N GLY A 39 3.17 4.44 -3.97
CA GLY A 39 3.00 5.86 -4.31
C GLY A 39 2.66 6.16 -5.78
N MET A 40 2.68 5.18 -6.68
CA MET A 40 2.22 5.39 -8.06
C MET A 40 0.74 5.77 -8.11
N SER A 41 0.39 6.66 -9.02
CA SER A 41 -0.98 6.97 -9.40
C SER A 41 -1.61 5.86 -10.25
N ILE A 42 -2.93 5.94 -10.45
CA ILE A 42 -3.68 4.96 -11.27
C ILE A 42 -3.12 4.91 -12.70
N ASP A 43 -2.81 6.06 -13.30
CA ASP A 43 -2.28 6.13 -14.65
C ASP A 43 -0.87 5.54 -14.75
N GLU A 44 -0.01 5.82 -13.76
CA GLU A 44 1.33 5.23 -13.66
C GLU A 44 1.27 3.71 -13.49
N ILE A 45 0.33 3.19 -12.69
CA ILE A 45 0.09 1.76 -12.54
C ILE A 45 -0.39 1.15 -13.87
N GLY A 46 -1.31 1.81 -14.57
CA GLY A 46 -1.77 1.35 -15.88
C GLY A 46 -0.63 1.27 -16.90
N ALA A 47 0.24 2.27 -16.94
CA ALA A 47 1.42 2.29 -17.80
C ALA A 47 2.43 1.18 -17.44
N ALA A 48 2.73 1.00 -16.15
CA ALA A 48 3.67 -0.01 -15.69
C ALA A 48 3.16 -1.45 -15.94
N LEU A 49 1.85 -1.70 -15.77
CA LEU A 49 1.24 -2.98 -16.11
C LEU A 49 1.34 -3.28 -17.62
N ALA A 50 1.07 -2.28 -18.46
CA ALA A 50 1.18 -2.42 -19.91
C ALA A 50 2.63 -2.62 -20.40
N GLU A 51 3.61 -2.03 -19.71
CA GLU A 51 5.04 -2.25 -19.98
C GLU A 51 5.52 -3.63 -19.53
N HIS A 52 5.04 -4.12 -18.37
CA HIS A 52 5.40 -5.43 -17.83
C HIS A 52 4.97 -6.58 -18.73
N ASP A 53 3.69 -6.62 -19.12
CA ASP A 53 3.17 -7.65 -20.03
C ASP A 53 2.00 -7.09 -20.87
N PRO A 54 2.19 -6.92 -22.21
CA PRO A 54 1.15 -6.39 -23.08
C PRO A 54 -0.06 -7.32 -23.25
N GLU A 55 0.01 -8.57 -22.80
CA GLU A 55 -1.12 -9.51 -22.79
C GLU A 55 -2.01 -9.37 -21.54
N LEU A 56 -1.63 -8.55 -20.55
CA LEU A 56 -2.47 -8.29 -19.39
C LEU A 56 -3.74 -7.55 -19.78
N VAL A 57 -4.88 -8.07 -19.33
CA VAL A 57 -6.16 -7.37 -19.39
C VAL A 57 -6.29 -6.50 -18.15
N ILE A 58 -6.15 -5.18 -18.33
CA ILE A 58 -6.34 -4.20 -17.26
C ILE A 58 -7.83 -3.85 -17.18
N HIS A 59 -8.45 -4.14 -16.04
CA HIS A 59 -9.86 -3.82 -15.81
C HIS A 59 -10.04 -2.36 -15.38
N PRO A 60 -11.21 -1.74 -15.68
CA PRO A 60 -11.54 -0.44 -15.13
C PRO A 60 -11.40 -0.42 -13.60
N PRO A 61 -10.90 0.67 -13.00
CA PRO A 61 -10.70 0.75 -11.55
C PRO A 61 -12.00 0.47 -10.79
N SER A 62 -11.93 -0.43 -9.82
CA SER A 62 -13.02 -0.70 -8.89
C SER A 62 -13.30 0.55 -8.07
N GLN A 63 -14.58 0.96 -8.07
CA GLN A 63 -15.05 2.14 -7.36
C GLN A 63 -15.55 1.76 -5.97
N MET A 64 -15.33 2.63 -4.99
CA MET A 64 -15.78 2.50 -3.62
C MET A 64 -16.48 3.79 -3.18
N ALA A 65 -17.54 3.66 -2.40
CA ALA A 65 -18.19 4.78 -1.72
C ALA A 65 -18.37 4.41 -0.24
N LEU A 66 -18.06 5.34 0.64
CA LEU A 66 -18.20 5.14 2.08
C LEU A 66 -19.61 5.50 2.50
N LYS A 67 -20.20 4.67 3.36
CA LYS A 67 -21.52 4.93 3.96
C LYS A 67 -21.33 5.48 5.37
N TYR A 68 -22.05 6.55 5.67
CA TYR A 68 -22.05 7.18 6.99
C TYR A 68 -23.48 7.57 7.40
N ARG A 69 -23.70 7.80 8.69
CA ARG A 69 -25.02 8.12 9.24
C ARG A 69 -25.05 9.56 9.73
N VAL A 70 -26.07 10.29 9.31
CA VAL A 70 -26.41 11.64 9.78
C VAL A 70 -27.79 11.56 10.41
N VAL A 71 -27.89 11.74 11.73
CA VAL A 71 -29.12 11.54 12.50
C VAL A 71 -29.74 10.15 12.19
N ASN A 72 -30.91 10.10 11.54
CA ASN A 72 -31.61 8.86 11.18
C ASN A 72 -31.48 8.48 9.70
N HIS A 73 -30.60 9.16 8.94
CA HIS A 73 -30.41 8.92 7.52
C HIS A 73 -29.01 8.37 7.24
N THR A 74 -28.93 7.37 6.35
CA THR A 74 -27.66 6.89 5.79
C THR A 74 -27.34 7.72 4.54
N ARG A 75 -26.16 8.33 4.52
CA ARG A 75 -25.59 9.02 3.37
C ARG A 75 -24.41 8.21 2.82
N SER A 76 -24.01 8.52 1.59
CA SER A 76 -22.81 7.97 0.95
C SER A 76 -21.91 9.10 0.46
N THR A 77 -20.62 8.88 0.46
CA THR A 77 -19.66 9.75 -0.24
C THR A 77 -19.84 9.62 -1.76
N GLU A 78 -19.24 10.53 -2.52
CA GLU A 78 -18.96 10.26 -3.93
C GLU A 78 -18.10 8.99 -4.06
N ALA A 79 -18.28 8.29 -5.18
CA ALA A 79 -17.49 7.10 -5.46
C ALA A 79 -16.08 7.51 -5.91
N PHE A 80 -15.09 6.78 -5.42
CA PHE A 80 -13.68 6.99 -5.75
C PHE A 80 -13.01 5.65 -6.12
N PRO A 81 -11.97 5.67 -6.96
CA PRO A 81 -11.24 4.46 -7.31
C PRO A 81 -10.48 3.92 -6.10
N ARG A 82 -10.67 2.64 -5.77
CA ARG A 82 -10.00 1.97 -4.65
C ARG A 82 -8.98 0.95 -5.09
N MET A 83 -9.19 0.33 -6.24
CA MET A 83 -8.36 -0.79 -6.70
C MET A 83 -8.31 -0.89 -8.22
N VAL A 84 -7.15 -1.24 -8.76
CA VAL A 84 -6.95 -1.68 -10.14
C VAL A 84 -6.64 -3.17 -10.12
N PHE A 85 -7.31 -3.91 -10.99
CA PHE A 85 -7.08 -5.34 -11.20
C PHE A 85 -6.61 -5.55 -12.63
N ALA A 86 -5.55 -6.34 -12.80
CA ALA A 86 -5.09 -6.79 -14.10
C ALA A 86 -4.73 -8.27 -14.05
N ALA A 87 -5.00 -9.00 -15.12
CA ALA A 87 -4.64 -10.42 -15.20
C ALA A 87 -4.42 -10.86 -16.63
N ARG A 88 -3.61 -11.90 -16.80
CA ARG A 88 -3.55 -12.63 -18.07
C ARG A 88 -4.87 -13.37 -18.28
N PRO A 89 -5.31 -13.58 -19.54
CA PRO A 89 -6.57 -14.29 -19.82
C PRO A 89 -6.65 -15.70 -19.22
N ASP A 90 -5.51 -16.38 -19.05
CA ASP A 90 -5.41 -17.71 -18.46
C ASP A 90 -5.24 -17.70 -16.92
N MET A 91 -5.22 -16.50 -16.31
CA MET A 91 -5.01 -16.30 -14.87
C MET A 91 -3.70 -16.91 -14.36
N SER A 92 -2.69 -17.05 -15.22
CA SER A 92 -1.33 -17.47 -14.85
C SER A 92 -0.61 -16.36 -14.09
N GLU A 93 -0.91 -15.10 -14.40
CA GLU A 93 -0.44 -13.93 -13.65
C GLU A 93 -1.60 -12.97 -13.39
N SER A 94 -1.66 -12.41 -12.17
CA SER A 94 -2.61 -11.37 -11.82
C SER A 94 -2.07 -10.38 -10.79
N PHE A 95 -2.58 -9.16 -10.86
CA PHE A 95 -2.19 -8.03 -10.04
C PHE A 95 -3.43 -7.37 -9.41
N TYR A 96 -3.32 -7.03 -8.13
CA TYR A 96 -4.24 -6.12 -7.46
C TYR A 96 -3.45 -4.97 -6.88
N VAL A 97 -3.79 -3.75 -7.27
CA VAL A 97 -3.17 -2.53 -6.75
C VAL A 97 -4.23 -1.70 -6.05
N TYR A 98 -4.00 -1.38 -4.79
CA TYR A 98 -4.91 -0.65 -3.93
C TYR A 98 -4.42 0.78 -3.72
N PHE A 99 -5.35 1.72 -3.72
CA PHE A 99 -5.06 3.15 -3.62
C PHE A 99 -5.63 3.76 -2.34
N THR A 100 -4.95 4.77 -1.80
CA THR A 100 -5.46 5.61 -0.71
C THR A 100 -6.82 6.22 -1.06
N ALA A 101 -7.69 6.36 -0.08
CA ALA A 101 -9.00 7.00 -0.19
C ALA A 101 -8.86 8.53 -0.13
N PRO A 102 -9.90 9.28 -0.57
CA PRO A 102 -9.98 10.72 -0.32
C PRO A 102 -9.84 11.06 1.17
N PRO A 103 -9.32 12.26 1.52
CA PRO A 103 -9.12 13.42 0.64
C PRO A 103 -7.80 13.42 -0.17
N ASP A 104 -6.75 12.77 0.30
CA ASP A 104 -5.41 12.75 -0.36
C ASP A 104 -5.28 11.62 -1.41
N GLY A 105 -6.39 10.94 -1.72
CA GLY A 105 -6.45 9.64 -2.38
C GLY A 105 -5.75 9.47 -3.73
N GLY A 106 -5.75 8.22 -4.22
CA GLY A 106 -5.26 7.88 -5.56
C GLY A 106 -3.77 7.55 -5.63
N LYS A 107 -3.14 7.21 -4.49
CA LYS A 107 -1.75 6.74 -4.43
C LYS A 107 -1.68 5.26 -4.03
N ALA A 108 -0.90 4.48 -4.77
CA ALA A 108 -0.75 3.04 -4.53
C ALA A 108 -0.17 2.78 -3.14
N VAL A 109 -0.88 2.01 -2.33
CA VAL A 109 -0.50 1.70 -0.93
C VAL A 109 -0.29 0.21 -0.71
N LEU A 110 -0.88 -0.63 -1.56
CA LEU A 110 -0.63 -2.07 -1.58
C LEU A 110 -0.60 -2.57 -3.01
N ILE A 111 0.39 -3.40 -3.31
CA ILE A 111 0.52 -4.15 -4.55
C ILE A 111 0.54 -5.62 -4.20
N TYR A 112 -0.30 -6.40 -4.86
CA TYR A 112 -0.35 -7.84 -4.79
C TYR A 112 -0.11 -8.40 -6.19
N CYS A 113 0.72 -9.42 -6.30
CA CYS A 113 0.93 -10.20 -7.51
C CYS A 113 0.76 -11.69 -7.20
N LEU A 114 0.02 -12.40 -8.04
CA LEU A 114 -0.03 -13.85 -8.08
C LEU A 114 0.60 -14.33 -9.39
N HIS A 115 1.55 -15.23 -9.29
CA HIS A 115 2.19 -15.88 -10.43
C HIS A 115 2.10 -17.41 -10.27
N LYS A 116 1.45 -18.08 -11.22
CA LYS A 116 1.28 -19.54 -11.25
C LYS A 116 2.25 -20.17 -12.26
N ASN A 117 3.16 -21.00 -11.79
CA ASN A 117 4.21 -21.62 -12.61
C ASN A 117 3.83 -23.06 -12.99
N PHE A 118 2.72 -23.25 -13.72
CA PHE A 118 2.29 -24.59 -14.11
C PHE A 118 3.22 -25.25 -15.15
N ASN A 119 3.82 -24.46 -16.04
CA ASN A 119 4.63 -24.99 -17.14
C ASN A 119 5.62 -23.96 -17.74
N PRO A 120 6.95 -24.18 -17.63
CA PRO A 120 7.60 -25.21 -16.84
C PRO A 120 7.54 -24.88 -15.33
N PRO A 121 7.48 -25.88 -14.44
CA PRO A 121 7.54 -25.65 -13.00
C PRO A 121 8.92 -25.12 -12.57
N ILE A 122 8.96 -24.16 -11.64
CA ILE A 122 10.20 -23.57 -11.12
C ILE A 122 10.54 -24.21 -9.77
N GLN A 123 11.76 -24.73 -9.61
CA GLN A 123 12.21 -25.27 -8.32
C GLN A 123 12.24 -24.17 -7.26
N ARG A 124 11.86 -24.49 -6.02
CA ARG A 124 11.77 -23.47 -4.94
C ARG A 124 13.07 -22.73 -4.72
N GLU A 125 14.19 -23.44 -4.73
CA GLU A 125 15.51 -22.81 -4.53
C GLU A 125 15.85 -21.86 -5.70
N THR A 126 15.53 -22.22 -6.94
CA THR A 126 15.70 -21.32 -8.10
C THR A 126 14.88 -20.04 -7.94
N TYR A 127 13.62 -20.17 -7.51
CA TYR A 127 12.76 -19.00 -7.28
C TYR A 127 13.29 -18.13 -6.14
N ARG A 128 13.69 -18.75 -5.02
CA ARG A 128 14.31 -18.06 -3.88
C ARG A 128 15.56 -17.28 -4.29
N GLN A 129 16.46 -17.89 -5.06
CA GLN A 129 17.67 -17.20 -5.53
C GLN A 129 17.34 -16.01 -6.45
N ALA A 130 16.29 -16.10 -7.26
CA ALA A 130 15.82 -14.96 -8.05
C ALA A 130 15.29 -13.82 -7.16
N LEU A 131 14.56 -14.14 -6.09
CA LEU A 131 14.10 -13.15 -5.11
C LEU A 131 15.27 -12.50 -4.38
N ILE A 132 16.25 -13.28 -3.91
CA ILE A 132 17.46 -12.77 -3.25
C ILE A 132 18.27 -11.90 -4.20
N GLY A 133 18.41 -12.31 -5.47
CA GLY A 133 19.09 -11.52 -6.48
C GLY A 133 18.44 -10.16 -6.74
N LYS A 134 17.12 -10.05 -6.59
CA LYS A 134 16.37 -8.80 -6.81
C LYS A 134 16.28 -7.93 -5.54
N TYR A 135 16.02 -8.52 -4.39
CA TYR A 135 15.67 -7.78 -3.16
C TYR A 135 16.70 -7.91 -2.03
N GLY A 136 17.75 -8.71 -2.21
CA GLY A 136 18.70 -9.06 -1.15
C GLY A 136 18.20 -10.18 -0.24
N GLU A 137 18.95 -10.48 0.82
CA GLU A 137 18.53 -11.48 1.80
C GLU A 137 17.27 -11.00 2.56
N PRO A 138 16.30 -11.89 2.82
CA PRO A 138 15.10 -11.55 3.58
C PRO A 138 15.43 -11.36 5.07
N ASP A 139 14.75 -10.41 5.71
CA ASP A 139 14.84 -10.19 7.16
C ASP A 139 14.21 -11.32 7.96
N ALA A 140 13.19 -11.98 7.38
CA ALA A 140 12.56 -13.13 8.00
C ALA A 140 12.07 -14.15 6.97
N THR A 141 12.09 -15.40 7.37
CA THR A 141 11.49 -16.51 6.64
C THR A 141 10.54 -17.28 7.53
N ARG A 142 9.48 -17.83 6.93
CA ARG A 142 8.54 -18.71 7.61
C ARG A 142 8.38 -19.98 6.80
N SER A 143 8.37 -21.12 7.46
CA SER A 143 8.03 -22.39 6.83
C SER A 143 6.88 -23.03 7.59
N ASP A 144 5.85 -23.47 6.86
CA ASP A 144 4.81 -24.29 7.47
C ASP A 144 5.39 -25.66 7.83
N ALA A 145 5.35 -26.03 9.11
CA ALA A 145 5.85 -27.31 9.58
C ALA A 145 4.87 -28.46 9.25
N THR A 146 3.63 -28.16 8.88
CA THR A 146 2.58 -29.16 8.66
C THR A 146 2.57 -29.66 7.21
N GLY A 147 2.52 -30.99 7.02
CA GLY A 147 2.62 -31.65 5.70
C GLY A 147 4.04 -32.04 5.27
N GLY A 148 4.15 -32.91 4.25
CA GLY A 148 5.44 -33.32 3.65
C GLY A 148 6.12 -32.17 2.91
N MET A 149 7.44 -32.22 2.70
CA MET A 149 8.24 -31.09 2.17
C MET A 149 7.73 -30.48 0.84
N ALA A 150 7.13 -31.30 -0.03
CA ALA A 150 6.55 -30.86 -1.30
C ALA A 150 5.24 -30.06 -1.15
N ALA A 151 4.55 -30.18 -0.01
CA ALA A 151 3.28 -29.51 0.26
C ALA A 151 3.43 -28.22 1.09
N ARG A 152 4.64 -27.94 1.61
CA ARG A 152 4.90 -26.81 2.50
C ARG A 152 4.98 -25.49 1.73
N ALA A 153 4.31 -24.47 2.27
CA ALA A 153 4.55 -23.08 1.89
C ALA A 153 5.80 -22.56 2.60
N VAL A 154 6.55 -21.70 1.91
CA VAL A 154 7.68 -20.96 2.48
C VAL A 154 7.46 -19.48 2.17
N ASP A 155 7.52 -18.64 3.19
CA ASP A 155 7.40 -17.20 3.05
C ASP A 155 8.73 -16.51 3.33
N PHE A 156 8.95 -15.41 2.62
CA PHE A 156 10.09 -14.51 2.76
C PHE A 156 9.58 -13.09 2.99
N GLN A 157 10.24 -12.31 3.83
CA GLN A 157 9.86 -10.94 4.15
C GLN A 157 11.08 -10.02 4.19
N TRP A 158 10.92 -8.82 3.61
CA TRP A 158 11.85 -7.71 3.69
C TRP A 158 11.16 -6.50 4.33
N LEU A 159 11.83 -5.86 5.28
CA LEU A 159 11.47 -4.57 5.83
C LEU A 159 12.23 -3.49 5.08
N ILE A 160 11.49 -2.51 4.60
CA ILE A 160 12.00 -1.42 3.78
C ILE A 160 11.89 -0.13 4.58
N GLY A 161 13.04 0.49 4.83
CA GLY A 161 13.19 1.68 5.65
C GLY A 161 14.12 1.43 6.82
N GLU A 162 15.29 2.05 6.80
CA GLU A 162 16.29 1.90 7.85
C GLU A 162 15.76 2.38 9.20
N GLY A 163 15.98 1.58 10.25
CA GLY A 163 15.52 1.88 11.61
C GLY A 163 14.00 1.80 11.82
N LYS A 164 13.25 1.38 10.80
CA LYS A 164 11.79 1.18 10.89
C LYS A 164 11.44 -0.21 11.40
N VAL A 165 10.22 -0.37 11.91
CA VAL A 165 9.73 -1.63 12.50
C VAL A 165 8.60 -2.25 11.70
N GLN A 166 8.40 -3.57 11.84
CA GLN A 166 7.24 -4.26 11.26
C GLN A 166 5.96 -3.87 12.03
N CYS A 167 5.01 -3.27 11.32
CA CYS A 167 3.73 -2.82 11.88
C CYS A 167 2.51 -3.57 11.32
N LEU A 168 2.68 -4.49 10.36
CA LEU A 168 1.59 -5.32 9.87
C LEU A 168 1.09 -6.25 10.98
N PRO A 169 -0.24 -6.38 11.17
CA PRO A 169 -0.81 -7.35 12.08
C PRO A 169 -0.30 -8.78 11.81
N LEU A 170 0.19 -9.43 12.86
CA LEU A 170 0.75 -10.77 12.79
C LEU A 170 -0.37 -11.83 12.87
N SER A 171 -0.46 -12.70 11.86
CA SER A 171 -1.30 -13.89 11.93
C SER A 171 -0.69 -14.88 12.92
N HIS A 172 -1.42 -15.15 14.00
CA HIS A 172 -1.00 -16.11 15.02
C HIS A 172 -1.29 -17.53 14.53
N GLY A 173 -0.25 -18.35 14.41
CA GLY A 173 -0.33 -19.77 14.05
C GLY A 173 1.04 -20.40 14.19
N GLY A 174 1.13 -21.62 14.71
CA GLY A 174 2.36 -22.30 15.17
C GLY A 174 3.37 -22.67 14.07
N HIS A 175 3.75 -21.70 13.24
CA HIS A 175 4.76 -21.83 12.19
C HIS A 175 6.15 -21.55 12.76
N ALA A 176 7.16 -22.22 12.20
CA ALA A 176 8.55 -21.89 12.49
C ALA A 176 8.93 -20.65 11.69
N VAL A 177 9.42 -19.64 12.41
CA VAL A 177 9.83 -18.35 11.84
C VAL A 177 11.30 -18.16 12.20
N GLU A 178 12.12 -17.93 11.19
CA GLU A 178 13.52 -17.56 11.33
C GLU A 178 13.62 -16.06 11.04
N GLY A 179 14.21 -15.29 11.96
CA GLY A 179 14.32 -13.84 11.85
C GLY A 179 13.94 -13.15 13.17
N PRO A 180 13.94 -11.81 13.20
CA PRO A 180 13.70 -11.04 14.42
C PRO A 180 12.22 -10.95 14.81
N PHE A 181 11.30 -11.56 14.04
CA PHE A 181 9.86 -11.44 14.23
C PHE A 181 9.24 -12.76 14.71
N ALA A 182 8.15 -12.64 15.48
CA ALA A 182 7.36 -13.79 15.91
C ALA A 182 6.49 -14.39 14.78
N SER A 183 6.24 -13.64 13.69
CA SER A 183 5.65 -14.14 12.44
C SER A 183 6.05 -13.28 11.25
N VAL A 184 5.89 -13.83 10.04
CA VAL A 184 5.84 -13.04 8.81
C VAL A 184 4.46 -12.37 8.75
N GLY A 185 4.42 -11.06 8.52
CA GLY A 185 3.19 -10.34 8.26
C GLY A 185 2.66 -10.78 6.90
N GLN A 186 1.51 -11.45 6.89
CA GLN A 186 0.81 -11.68 5.63
C GLN A 186 -0.08 -10.47 5.39
N GLY A 187 0.20 -9.72 4.33
CA GLY A 187 -0.80 -8.84 3.74
C GLY A 187 -1.90 -9.71 3.14
N THR A 188 -2.81 -10.23 3.96
CA THR A 188 -3.91 -11.05 3.47
C THR A 188 -4.92 -10.13 2.78
N VAL A 189 -4.83 -10.06 1.45
CA VAL A 189 -5.90 -9.49 0.62
C VAL A 189 -7.18 -10.34 0.73
N GLU A 190 -7.04 -11.63 1.05
CA GLU A 190 -8.15 -12.59 1.13
C GLU A 190 -9.11 -12.39 2.32
N SER A 191 -8.71 -11.64 3.36
CA SER A 191 -9.62 -11.22 4.44
C SER A 191 -9.92 -9.72 4.34
N SER A 192 -10.54 -9.31 3.23
CA SER A 192 -11.15 -7.98 3.04
C SER A 192 -10.28 -6.80 3.52
N LEU A 193 -9.39 -6.34 2.62
CA LEU A 193 -8.72 -5.03 2.64
C LEU A 193 -7.88 -4.79 3.91
N LEU A 194 -6.58 -5.12 3.86
CA LEU A 194 -5.55 -4.84 4.89
C LEU A 194 -6.07 -4.85 6.35
N PRO A 195 -5.72 -5.86 7.17
CA PRO A 195 -6.15 -5.85 8.57
C PRO A 195 -5.77 -4.50 9.20
N ARG A 196 -6.75 -3.84 9.85
CA ARG A 196 -6.58 -2.47 10.37
C ARG A 196 -5.25 -2.35 11.12
N ILE A 197 -4.44 -1.38 10.72
CA ILE A 197 -3.13 -1.11 11.31
C ILE A 197 -3.29 -0.20 12.53
N MET A 198 -4.31 0.66 12.52
CA MET A 198 -4.63 1.60 13.58
C MET A 198 -5.83 1.15 14.43
N ASP A 199 -5.75 1.37 15.74
CA ASP A 199 -6.92 1.60 16.56
C ASP A 199 -7.30 3.07 16.41
N VAL A 200 -8.19 3.34 15.46
CA VAL A 200 -8.60 4.71 15.12
C VAL A 200 -9.32 5.40 16.28
N ALA A 201 -10.03 4.65 17.13
CA ALA A 201 -10.72 5.23 18.28
C ALA A 201 -9.73 5.63 19.40
N ALA A 202 -8.67 4.85 19.59
CA ALA A 202 -7.62 5.16 20.55
C ALA A 202 -6.52 6.08 19.95
N GLY A 203 -6.46 6.23 18.63
CA GLY A 203 -5.40 6.96 17.93
C GLY A 203 -4.02 6.27 18.03
N THR A 204 -3.99 4.94 18.22
CA THR A 204 -2.76 4.19 18.49
C THR A 204 -2.53 3.08 17.47
N MET A 205 -1.27 2.69 17.26
CA MET A 205 -0.92 1.50 16.49
C MET A 205 -1.50 0.23 17.15
N LYS A 206 -2.03 -0.71 16.37
CA LYS A 206 -2.52 -2.00 16.92
C LYS A 206 -1.42 -2.99 17.23
N VAL A 207 -0.27 -2.87 16.55
CA VAL A 207 0.89 -3.73 16.74
C VAL A 207 1.88 -3.01 17.65
N GLY A 208 2.37 -3.70 18.68
CA GLY A 208 3.39 -3.16 19.58
C GLY A 208 4.73 -2.99 18.86
N GLY A 209 5.46 -1.90 19.17
CA GLY A 209 6.80 -1.63 18.62
C GLY A 209 6.92 -0.32 17.85
N ALA A 210 5.80 0.26 17.39
CA ALA A 210 5.74 1.59 16.79
C ALA A 210 4.94 2.56 17.66
N ALA A 211 5.42 3.79 17.83
CA ALA A 211 4.67 4.85 18.52
C ALA A 211 3.73 5.59 17.56
N SER A 212 4.05 5.59 16.27
CA SER A 212 3.29 6.27 15.22
C SER A 212 3.42 5.52 13.88
N PRO A 213 2.54 5.82 12.89
CA PRO A 213 2.68 5.28 11.54
C PRO A 213 4.05 5.53 10.90
N ALA A 214 4.71 6.64 11.26
CA ALA A 214 6.01 7.00 10.71
C ALA A 214 7.14 6.06 11.16
N ASP A 215 6.94 5.27 12.23
CA ASP A 215 7.93 4.30 12.69
C ASP A 215 7.90 2.99 11.88
N CYS A 216 6.87 2.82 11.05
CA CYS A 216 6.60 1.59 10.32
C CYS A 216 7.43 1.48 9.04
N ALA A 217 7.98 0.29 8.83
CA ALA A 217 8.62 -0.08 7.58
C ALA A 217 7.56 -0.32 6.50
N ALA A 218 7.89 -0.04 5.25
CA ALA A 218 7.20 -0.71 4.15
C ALA A 218 7.61 -2.19 4.15
N VAL A 219 6.74 -3.06 3.66
CA VAL A 219 6.93 -4.51 3.76
C VAL A 219 6.78 -5.13 2.39
N LEU A 220 7.80 -5.86 1.96
CA LEU A 220 7.72 -6.80 0.85
C LEU A 220 7.64 -8.22 1.40
N SER A 221 6.74 -9.03 0.89
CA SER A 221 6.65 -10.45 1.23
C SER A 221 6.42 -11.30 -0.02
N TYR A 222 7.02 -12.49 -0.03
CA TYR A 222 6.76 -13.50 -1.05
C TYR A 222 6.43 -14.84 -0.40
N GLY A 223 5.29 -15.42 -0.74
CA GLY A 223 4.91 -16.79 -0.37
C GLY A 223 5.08 -17.73 -1.57
N LEU A 224 5.86 -18.80 -1.39
CA LEU A 224 6.08 -19.84 -2.39
C LEU A 224 5.31 -21.11 -2.00
N GLN A 225 4.37 -21.52 -2.83
CA GLN A 225 3.55 -22.70 -2.60
C GLN A 225 4.15 -23.91 -3.32
N GLN A 226 4.42 -24.97 -2.55
CA GLN A 226 4.92 -26.28 -3.01
C GLN A 226 6.38 -26.28 -3.53
N ASP A 227 6.88 -27.47 -3.84
CA ASP A 227 8.13 -27.71 -4.56
C ASP A 227 7.96 -28.83 -5.59
N PRO A 228 8.09 -28.56 -6.91
CA PRO A 228 8.32 -27.23 -7.51
C PRO A 228 7.23 -26.20 -7.18
N VAL A 229 7.58 -24.91 -7.27
CA VAL A 229 6.69 -23.79 -6.95
C VAL A 229 5.54 -23.76 -7.94
N PHE A 230 4.35 -24.12 -7.49
CA PHE A 230 3.13 -24.09 -8.28
C PHE A 230 2.56 -22.68 -8.39
N ALA A 231 2.63 -21.93 -7.29
CA ALA A 231 2.21 -20.54 -7.22
C ALA A 231 3.14 -19.75 -6.30
N ALA A 232 3.41 -18.52 -6.70
CA ALA A 232 4.13 -17.52 -5.93
C ALA A 232 3.22 -16.30 -5.75
N THR A 233 3.13 -15.80 -4.53
CA THR A 233 2.39 -14.59 -4.21
C THR A 233 3.36 -13.55 -3.69
N GLY A 234 3.43 -12.39 -4.34
CA GLY A 234 4.17 -11.23 -3.89
C GLY A 234 3.24 -10.16 -3.34
N VAL A 235 3.57 -9.56 -2.20
CA VAL A 235 2.83 -8.44 -1.61
C VAL A 235 3.80 -7.35 -1.18
N LEU A 236 3.59 -6.12 -1.64
CA LEU A 236 4.31 -4.92 -1.24
C LEU A 236 3.33 -3.92 -0.62
N VAL A 237 3.61 -3.45 0.59
CA VAL A 237 2.71 -2.58 1.36
C VAL A 237 3.47 -1.39 1.94
N ASP A 238 2.94 -0.18 1.75
CA ASP A 238 3.32 1.00 2.53
C ASP A 238 2.48 1.03 3.81
N VAL A 239 3.03 0.51 4.91
CA VAL A 239 2.30 0.38 6.17
C VAL A 239 2.03 1.75 6.80
N ALA A 240 2.93 2.71 6.63
CA ALA A 240 2.78 4.07 7.13
C ALA A 240 1.66 4.81 6.39
N ALA A 241 1.66 4.75 5.06
CA ALA A 241 0.62 5.37 4.25
C ALA A 241 -0.75 4.68 4.46
N ALA A 242 -0.78 3.34 4.62
CA ALA A 242 -2.03 2.63 4.93
C ALA A 242 -2.60 3.05 6.29
N ALA A 243 -1.78 3.15 7.33
CA ALA A 243 -2.20 3.61 8.63
C ALA A 243 -2.68 5.07 8.61
N LYS A 244 -2.00 5.95 7.86
CA LYS A 244 -2.44 7.33 7.64
C LYS A 244 -3.79 7.39 6.90
N ASP A 245 -3.96 6.58 5.86
CA ASP A 245 -5.22 6.48 5.09
C ASP A 245 -6.40 6.09 6.00
N GLU A 246 -6.20 5.14 6.93
CA GLU A 246 -7.22 4.78 7.93
C GLU A 246 -7.62 5.97 8.81
N MET A 247 -6.66 6.78 9.26
CA MET A 247 -6.90 7.95 10.09
C MET A 247 -7.61 9.06 9.31
N ASP A 248 -7.10 9.40 8.13
CA ASP A 248 -7.66 10.46 7.28
C ASP A 248 -9.08 10.13 6.84
N MET A 249 -9.34 8.88 6.48
CA MET A 249 -10.68 8.42 6.12
C MET A 249 -11.64 8.55 7.29
N SER A 250 -11.24 8.22 8.52
CA SER A 250 -12.09 8.39 9.71
C SER A 250 -12.39 9.87 9.98
N ALA A 251 -11.35 10.71 9.97
CA ALA A 251 -11.50 12.15 10.19
C ALA A 251 -12.39 12.79 9.12
N TRP A 252 -12.27 12.36 7.87
CA TRP A 252 -13.11 12.81 6.77
C TRP A 252 -14.57 12.42 6.97
N ILE A 253 -14.86 11.17 7.38
CA ILE A 253 -16.23 10.74 7.68
C ILE A 253 -16.81 11.50 8.87
N GLU A 254 -16.05 11.71 9.94
CA GLU A 254 -16.50 12.50 11.09
C GLU A 254 -16.87 13.93 10.71
N GLU A 255 -16.07 14.55 9.84
CA GLU A 255 -16.34 15.89 9.32
C GLU A 255 -17.62 15.91 8.46
N LEU A 256 -17.83 14.92 7.60
CA LEU A 256 -19.08 14.79 6.81
C LEU A 256 -20.30 14.59 7.70
N VAL A 257 -20.17 13.83 8.79
CA VAL A 257 -21.24 13.65 9.79
C VAL A 257 -21.55 15.00 10.46
N ARG A 258 -20.53 15.71 10.94
CA ARG A 258 -20.68 17.02 11.59
C ARG A 258 -21.38 18.04 10.69
N GLN A 259 -20.93 18.15 9.44
CA GLN A 259 -21.55 19.03 8.44
C GLN A 259 -23.03 18.66 8.21
N GLY A 260 -23.32 17.37 8.05
CA GLY A 260 -24.69 16.90 7.87
C GLY A 260 -25.60 17.17 9.07
N GLU A 261 -25.08 17.08 10.30
CA GLU A 261 -25.85 17.40 11.51
C GLU A 261 -26.12 18.90 11.65
N GLU A 262 -25.17 19.76 11.27
CA GLU A 262 -25.34 21.21 11.23
C GLU A 262 -26.40 21.63 10.20
N GLU A 263 -26.40 21.02 9.02
CA GLU A 263 -27.45 21.20 8.00
C GLU A 263 -28.84 20.88 8.55
N VAL A 264 -28.98 19.74 9.24
CA VAL A 264 -30.25 19.32 9.83
C VAL A 264 -30.68 20.29 10.92
N ARG A 265 -29.78 20.70 11.82
CA ARG A 265 -30.07 21.65 12.90
C ARG A 265 -30.47 23.03 12.38
N GLY A 266 -29.84 23.49 11.30
CA GLY A 266 -30.20 24.74 10.62
C GLY A 266 -31.55 24.67 9.88
N SER A 267 -32.02 23.46 9.57
CA SER A 267 -33.24 23.22 8.79
C SER A 267 -34.45 22.78 9.64
N THR A 268 -34.30 22.61 10.95
CA THR A 268 -35.40 22.16 11.81
C THR A 268 -36.41 23.27 12.10
N ALA A 269 -37.65 23.07 11.65
CA ALA A 269 -38.81 23.85 12.08
C ALA A 269 -39.20 23.49 13.53
N ALA A 270 -39.79 24.44 14.26
CA ALA A 270 -40.26 24.21 15.62
C ALA A 270 -41.26 23.04 15.68
N PRO A 271 -41.21 22.19 16.73
CA PRO A 271 -42.14 21.08 16.86
C PRO A 271 -43.58 21.60 16.90
N LYS A 272 -44.47 20.96 16.14
CA LYS A 272 -45.90 21.12 16.33
C LYS A 272 -46.28 20.29 17.56
N LEU A 273 -46.43 20.97 18.69
CA LEU A 273 -46.99 20.40 19.93
C LEU A 273 -48.50 20.15 19.77
#